data_AF-A0AB36TKF0-F1
#
_entry.id   AF-A0AB36TKF0-F1
#
_cell.length_a   1.000
_cell.length_b   1.000
_cell.length_c   1.000
_cell.angle_alpha   90.00
_cell.angle_beta   90.00
_cell.angle_gamma   90.00
#
_symmetry.space_group_name_H-M   'P 1'
#
loop_
_entity.id
_entity.type
_entity.pdbx_description
1 polymer ?
#
loop_
_entity_poly.entity_id
_entity_poly.type
_entity_poly.pdbx_seq_one_letter_code
_entity_poly.pdbx_strand_id
1 'polypeptide(L)'
;MKVNDRPIVFDVAPIIGEGRTLVPLRHIFEALGAEVKWDASTRTVTGIKGSDKIILKIDSKEALVNGETKELDVPATIVNGRTLVPVRSISESLGAEVSWDDNSKTVIIKTNF
;
A
#
# COMPACT_ATOMS: atom_id res chain seq x y z
N MET A 1 -7.46 10.23 -2.46
CA MET A 1 -7.19 9.46 -1.21
C MET A 1 -6.75 10.43 -0.14
N LYS A 2 -7.07 10.15 1.13
CA LYS A 2 -6.55 10.87 2.30
C LYS A 2 -5.89 9.90 3.26
N VAL A 3 -4.78 10.31 3.87
CA VAL A 3 -4.09 9.60 4.96
C VAL A 3 -4.00 10.57 6.13
N ASN A 4 -4.60 10.26 7.27
CA ASN A 4 -4.66 11.14 8.45
C ASN A 4 -5.09 12.58 8.07
N ASP A 5 -6.21 12.68 7.35
CA ASP A 5 -6.80 13.91 6.79
C ASP A 5 -5.96 14.68 5.77
N ARG A 6 -4.75 14.20 5.43
CA ARG A 6 -3.90 14.80 4.40
C ARG A 6 -4.23 14.21 3.04
N PRO A 7 -4.55 15.03 2.02
CA PRO A 7 -4.74 14.54 0.67
C PRO A 7 -3.43 14.00 0.13
N ILE A 8 -3.49 12.81 -0.46
CA ILE A 8 -2.35 12.22 -1.17
C ILE A 8 -2.62 12.33 -2.67
N VAL A 9 -1.71 13.03 -3.34
CA VAL A 9 -1.66 13.10 -4.80
C VAL A 9 -0.74 11.99 -5.27
N PHE A 10 -1.22 11.21 -6.23
CA PHE A 10 -0.43 10.15 -6.84
C PHE A 10 0.07 10.59 -8.21
N ASP A 11 1.31 10.22 -8.53
CA ASP A 11 1.86 10.36 -9.88
C ASP A 11 1.27 9.32 -10.87
N VAL A 12 0.75 8.20 -10.35
CA VAL A 12 -0.01 7.20 -11.08
C VAL A 12 -1.39 7.06 -10.45
N ALA A 13 -2.44 7.24 -11.25
CA ALA A 13 -3.81 7.13 -10.78
C ALA A 13 -4.09 5.75 -10.15
N PRO A 14 -4.85 5.67 -9.05
CA PRO A 14 -5.40 4.41 -8.56
C PRO A 14 -6.17 3.69 -9.67
N ILE A 15 -6.10 2.37 -9.69
CA ILE A 15 -6.82 1.54 -10.66
C ILE A 15 -7.69 0.51 -9.95
N ILE A 16 -8.66 -0.04 -10.66
CA ILE A 16 -9.41 -1.22 -10.21
C ILE A 16 -8.78 -2.44 -10.87
N GLY A 17 -8.17 -3.32 -10.08
CA GLY A 17 -7.66 -4.61 -10.51
C GLY A 17 -8.37 -5.73 -9.77
N GLU A 18 -8.95 -6.69 -10.49
CA GLU A 18 -9.71 -7.82 -9.91
C GLU A 18 -10.76 -7.38 -8.85
N GLY A 19 -11.43 -6.25 -9.09
CA GLY A 19 -12.44 -5.71 -8.17
C GLY A 19 -11.90 -5.04 -6.89
N ARG A 20 -10.57 -4.85 -6.80
CA ARG A 20 -9.91 -4.13 -5.70
C ARG A 20 -9.29 -2.82 -6.18
N THR A 21 -9.35 -1.80 -5.33
CA THR A 21 -8.65 -0.54 -5.57
C THR A 21 -7.16 -0.71 -5.28
N LEU A 22 -6.38 -0.62 -6.34
CA LEU A 22 -4.93 -0.68 -6.36
C LEU A 22 -4.35 0.74 -6.35
N VAL A 23 -3.40 0.99 -5.46
CA VAL A 23 -2.82 2.32 -5.23
C VAL A 23 -1.29 2.25 -5.20
N PRO A 24 -0.59 3.31 -5.63
CA PRO A 24 0.87 3.37 -5.53
C PRO A 24 1.34 3.24 -4.08
N LEU A 25 2.02 2.13 -3.77
CA LEU A 25 2.47 1.79 -2.42
C LEU A 25 3.39 2.88 -1.83
N ARG A 26 4.34 3.36 -2.65
CA ARG A 26 5.38 4.30 -2.22
C ARG A 26 4.80 5.58 -1.60
N HIS A 27 3.79 6.16 -2.24
CA HIS A 27 3.19 7.42 -1.77
C HIS A 27 2.51 7.26 -0.41
N ILE A 28 1.88 6.11 -0.14
CA ILE A 28 1.26 5.82 1.15
C ILE A 28 2.34 5.69 2.22
N PHE A 29 3.40 4.95 1.93
CA PHE A 29 4.48 4.70 2.88
C PHE A 29 5.22 6.00 3.22
N GLU A 30 5.58 6.79 2.22
CA GLU A 30 6.23 8.09 2.42
C GLU A 30 5.33 9.07 3.18
N ALA A 31 4.02 9.10 2.88
CA ALA A 31 3.06 9.90 3.65
C ALA A 31 2.93 9.48 5.12
N LEU A 32 3.20 8.21 5.42
CA LEU A 32 3.25 7.66 6.76
C LEU A 32 4.63 7.80 7.43
N GLY A 33 5.61 8.40 6.75
CA GLY A 33 6.98 8.59 7.24
C GLY A 33 7.87 7.34 7.10
N ALA A 34 7.50 6.39 6.25
CA ALA A 34 8.27 5.18 6.00
C ALA A 34 9.27 5.36 4.84
N GLU A 35 10.44 4.72 4.95
CA GLU A 35 11.40 4.57 3.86
C GLU A 35 10.98 3.40 2.95
N VAL A 36 11.12 3.55 1.62
CA VAL A 36 10.77 2.51 0.65
C VAL A 36 11.93 2.15 -0.26
N LYS A 37 12.40 0.90 -0.14
CA LYS A 37 13.48 0.30 -0.93
C LYS A 37 12.91 -0.63 -1.99
N TRP A 38 13.53 -0.61 -3.17
CA TRP A 38 13.21 -1.51 -4.28
C TRP A 38 14.43 -2.36 -4.62
N ASP A 39 14.25 -3.66 -4.67
CA ASP A 39 15.22 -4.61 -5.20
C ASP A 39 14.73 -5.13 -6.55
N ALA A 40 15.43 -4.71 -7.61
CA ALA A 40 15.10 -5.09 -8.98
C ALA A 40 15.41 -6.56 -9.29
N SER A 41 16.41 -7.15 -8.62
CA SER A 41 16.84 -8.55 -8.87
C SER A 41 15.79 -9.55 -8.40
N THR A 42 15.16 -9.27 -7.26
CA THR A 42 14.14 -10.14 -6.66
C THR A 42 12.71 -9.65 -6.93
N ARG A 43 12.56 -8.48 -7.56
CA ARG A 43 11.30 -7.76 -7.76
C ARG A 43 10.58 -7.56 -6.42
N THR A 44 11.29 -7.04 -5.44
CA THR A 44 10.82 -6.90 -4.06
C THR A 44 10.79 -5.45 -3.63
N VAL A 45 9.65 -5.00 -3.09
CA VAL A 45 9.55 -3.73 -2.36
C VAL A 45 9.68 -4.00 -0.87
N THR A 46 10.53 -3.23 -0.19
CA THR A 46 10.61 -3.21 1.28
C THR A 46 10.28 -1.82 1.79
N GLY A 47 9.26 -1.71 2.63
CA GLY A 47 8.94 -0.48 3.35
C GLY A 47 9.29 -0.58 4.83
N ILE A 48 9.87 0.46 5.41
CA ILE A 48 10.38 0.47 6.80
C ILE A 48 9.93 1.74 7.51
N LYS A 49 9.31 1.62 8.68
CA LYS A 49 8.95 2.73 9.55
C LYS A 49 9.28 2.37 11.01
N GLY A 50 10.36 2.93 11.55
CA GLY A 50 10.80 2.56 12.90
C GLY A 50 11.11 1.07 12.98
N SER A 51 10.37 0.33 13.82
CA SER A 51 10.44 -1.14 13.92
C SER A 51 9.57 -1.88 12.91
N ASP A 52 8.63 -1.19 12.26
CA ASP A 52 7.72 -1.82 11.31
C ASP A 52 8.41 -2.04 9.97
N LYS A 53 8.22 -3.24 9.42
CA LYS A 53 8.78 -3.67 8.14
C LYS A 53 7.74 -4.41 7.31
N ILE A 54 7.56 -3.96 6.08
CA ILE A 54 6.76 -4.65 5.07
C ILE A 54 7.64 -5.08 3.91
N ILE A 55 7.50 -6.32 3.47
CA ILE A 55 8.18 -6.86 2.29
C ILE A 55 7.12 -7.43 1.35
N LEU A 56 7.16 -6.99 0.09
CA LEU A 56 6.20 -7.33 -0.95
C LEU A 56 6.94 -7.77 -2.18
N LYS A 57 6.61 -8.95 -2.72
CA LYS A 57 7.12 -9.42 -3.99
C LYS A 57 6.09 -9.15 -5.09
N ILE A 58 6.54 -8.61 -6.22
CA ILE A 58 5.66 -8.37 -7.37
C ILE A 58 5.13 -9.70 -7.91
N ASP A 59 3.88 -9.69 -8.36
CA ASP A 59 3.09 -10.83 -8.83
C ASP A 59 2.84 -11.90 -7.74
N SER A 60 3.11 -11.57 -6.46
CA SER A 60 2.76 -12.40 -5.31
C SER A 60 1.56 -11.83 -4.57
N LYS A 61 0.71 -12.72 -4.07
CA LYS A 61 -0.33 -12.40 -3.09
C LYS A 61 0.21 -12.39 -1.66
N GLU A 62 1.48 -12.70 -1.45
CA GLU A 62 2.08 -12.73 -0.12
C GLU A 62 2.78 -11.41 0.20
N ALA A 63 2.49 -10.89 1.39
CA ALA A 63 3.20 -9.79 2.02
C ALA A 63 3.77 -10.25 3.35
N LEU A 64 5.03 -9.93 3.66
CA LEU A 64 5.57 -10.11 5.00
C LEU A 64 5.43 -8.80 5.75
N VAL A 65 4.70 -8.81 6.85
CA VAL A 65 4.46 -7.64 7.70
C VAL A 65 4.96 -7.97 9.09
N ASN A 66 6.02 -7.29 9.52
CA ASN A 66 6.69 -7.50 10.81
C ASN A 66 7.11 -8.97 11.05
N GLY A 67 7.44 -9.69 9.97
CA GLY A 67 7.83 -11.10 10.01
C GLY A 67 6.65 -12.09 9.89
N GLU A 68 5.40 -11.63 9.93
CA GLU A 68 4.23 -12.45 9.67
C GLU A 68 3.83 -12.40 8.19
N THR A 69 3.54 -13.55 7.60
CA THR A 69 2.96 -13.61 6.25
C THR A 69 1.48 -13.23 6.31
N LYS A 70 1.11 -12.24 5.49
CA LYS A 70 -0.27 -11.82 5.23
C LYS A 70 -0.59 -12.02 3.76
N GLU A 71 -1.79 -12.51 3.48
CA GLU A 71 -2.29 -12.66 2.12
C GLU A 71 -2.97 -11.37 1.67
N LEU A 72 -2.66 -10.94 0.46
CA LEU A 72 -3.29 -9.84 -0.24
C LEU A 72 -4.49 -10.36 -1.02
N ASP A 73 -5.56 -9.57 -1.08
CA ASP A 73 -6.73 -9.90 -1.91
C ASP A 73 -6.33 -10.16 -3.38
N VAL A 74 -5.42 -9.31 -3.87
CA VAL A 74 -4.91 -9.27 -5.25
C VAL A 74 -3.40 -9.08 -5.19
N PRO A 75 -2.63 -9.64 -6.15
CA PRO A 75 -1.18 -9.57 -6.10
C PRO A 75 -0.67 -8.13 -6.23
N ALA A 76 0.48 -7.85 -5.62
CA ALA A 76 1.19 -6.61 -5.87
C ALA A 76 1.61 -6.57 -7.34
N THR A 77 1.31 -5.49 -8.07
CA THR A 77 1.55 -5.40 -9.51
C THR A 77 2.35 -4.15 -9.86
N ILE A 78 3.02 -4.15 -11.00
CA ILE A 78 3.67 -2.95 -11.53
C ILE A 78 2.83 -2.39 -12.68
N VAL A 79 2.42 -1.12 -12.55
CA VAL A 79 1.73 -0.38 -13.60
C VAL A 79 2.48 0.93 -13.82
N ASN A 80 2.84 1.22 -15.07
CA ASN A 80 3.60 2.43 -15.45
C ASN A 80 4.86 2.66 -14.60
N GLY A 81 5.58 1.59 -14.25
CA GLY A 81 6.80 1.68 -13.42
C GLY A 81 6.54 2.04 -11.95
N ARG A 82 5.31 1.85 -11.45
CA ARG A 82 4.97 1.97 -10.03
C ARG A 82 4.43 0.66 -9.50
N THR A 83 4.82 0.32 -8.27
CA THR A 83 4.22 -0.80 -7.55
C THR A 83 2.88 -0.37 -6.99
N LEU A 84 1.83 -1.07 -7.40
CA LEU A 84 0.47 -0.90 -6.93
C LEU A 84 0.07 -2.11 -6.08
N VAL A 85 -0.66 -1.82 -5.01
CA VAL A 85 -1.10 -2.80 -4.00
C VAL A 85 -2.55 -2.57 -3.62
N PRO A 86 -3.27 -3.60 -3.16
CA PRO A 86 -4.61 -3.41 -2.61
C PRO A 86 -4.52 -2.54 -1.36
N VAL A 87 -5.18 -1.38 -1.42
CA VAL A 87 -5.11 -0.36 -0.35
C VAL A 87 -5.54 -0.92 1.01
N ARG A 88 -6.58 -1.76 1.00
CA ARG A 88 -7.16 -2.34 2.21
C ARG A 88 -6.21 -3.31 2.88
N SER A 89 -5.75 -4.34 2.15
CA SER A 89 -4.88 -5.38 2.71
C SER A 89 -3.62 -4.81 3.34
N ILE A 90 -2.99 -3.82 2.68
CA ILE A 90 -1.78 -3.19 3.20
C ILE A 90 -2.06 -2.33 4.44
N SER A 91 -3.09 -1.49 4.39
CA SER A 91 -3.41 -0.61 5.52
C SER A 91 -3.84 -1.41 6.76
N GLU A 92 -4.70 -2.41 6.59
CA GLU A 92 -5.15 -3.29 7.69
C GLU A 92 -3.99 -4.10 8.26
N SER A 93 -3.07 -4.57 7.41
CA SER A 93 -1.88 -5.29 7.88
C SER A 93 -0.96 -4.44 8.77
N LEU A 94 -1.00 -3.12 8.59
CA LEU A 94 -0.31 -2.16 9.45
C LEU A 94 -1.11 -1.80 10.71
N GLY A 95 -2.37 -2.23 10.85
CA GLY A 95 -3.25 -1.79 11.94
C GLY A 95 -3.91 -0.43 11.68
N ALA A 96 -3.93 0.02 10.42
CA ALA A 96 -4.66 1.21 10.00
C ALA A 96 -6.12 0.87 9.63
N GLU A 97 -7.02 1.80 9.89
CA GLU A 97 -8.42 1.72 9.47
C GLU A 97 -8.58 2.32 8.07
N VAL A 98 -9.27 1.59 7.18
CA VAL A 98 -9.60 2.06 5.83
C VAL A 98 -11.10 2.23 5.70
N SER A 99 -11.52 3.45 5.42
CA SER A 99 -12.90 3.79 5.11
C SER A 99 -13.03 4.35 3.70
N TRP A 100 -14.21 4.19 3.12
CA TRP A 100 -14.58 4.77 1.84
C TRP A 100 -15.55 5.92 2.08
N ASP A 101 -15.21 7.10 1.59
CA ASP A 101 -16.14 8.22 1.54
C ASP A 101 -16.88 8.20 0.19
N ASP A 102 -18.17 7.88 0.22
CA ASP A 102 -18.96 7.73 -1.00
C ASP A 102 -19.29 9.05 -1.70
N ASN A 103 -19.40 10.15 -0.94
CA ASN A 103 -19.70 11.47 -1.48
C ASN A 103 -18.56 12.02 -2.34
N SER A 104 -17.33 11.86 -1.87
CA SER A 104 -16.12 12.35 -2.53
C SER A 104 -15.35 11.27 -3.28
N LYS A 105 -15.90 10.04 -3.34
CA LYS A 105 -15.28 8.84 -3.95
C LYS A 105 -13.81 8.69 -3.53
N THR A 106 -13.56 8.84 -2.23
CA THR A 106 -12.22 8.96 -1.66
C THR A 106 -11.97 7.83 -0.66
N VAL A 107 -10.86 7.11 -0.85
CA VAL A 107 -10.31 6.24 0.20
C VAL A 107 -9.71 7.09 1.31
N ILE A 108 -10.12 6.85 2.55
CA ILE A 108 -9.60 7.48 3.77
C ILE A 108 -8.88 6.41 4.59
N ILE A 109 -7.62 6.66 4.89
CA ILE A 109 -6.79 5.81 5.75
C ILE A 109 -6.55 6.58 7.05
N LYS A 110 -6.86 5.95 8.19
CA LYS A 110 -6.58 6.46 9.53
C LYS A 110 -5.65 5.51 10.25
N THR A 111 -4.57 6.05 10.81
CA THR A 111 -3.62 5.27 11.60
C THR A 111 -3.69 5.67 13.07
N ASN A 112 -3.67 4.71 13.99
CA ASN A 112 -3.76 4.95 15.44
C ASN A 112 -2.39 4.96 16.16
N PHE A 113 -1.27 5.08 15.44
CA PHE A 113 0.07 5.10 16.06
C PHE A 113 0.44 6.47 16.63
#